data_AF-V9GL32-F1
#
_entry.id   AF-V9GL32-F1
#
_cell.length_a   1.000
_cell.length_b   1.000
_cell.length_c   1.000
_cell.angle_alpha   90.00
_cell.angle_beta   90.00
_cell.angle_gamma   90.00
#
_symmetry.space_group_name_H-M   'P 1'
#
loop_
_entity.id
_entity.type
_entity.pdbx_description
1 polymer ?
#
loop_
_entity_poly.entity_id
_entity_poly.type
_entity_poly.pdbx_seq_one_letter_code
_entity_poly.pdbx_strand_id
1 'polypeptide(L)'
;MFVLSFICFVIAVYLVWKRTRLGLAFIMVMLQFAFAWYGYGRSHLPYILYDFINIHDSITNDTMAVALIAAFVLGLCVLIPSLYLLMRLFLFDANYIRGRNSERKG
;
A
#
# COMPACT_ATOMS: atom_id res chain seq x y z
N MET A 1 -3.46 -14.03 8.98
CA MET A 1 -3.36 -12.58 8.65
C MET A 1 -2.80 -11.79 9.82
N PHE A 2 -3.44 -11.79 11.00
CA PHE A 2 -2.94 -11.07 12.17
C PHE A 2 -1.57 -11.55 12.68
N VAL A 3 -1.30 -12.86 12.71
CA VAL A 3 0.03 -13.39 13.06
C VAL A 3 1.11 -12.92 12.08
N LEU A 4 0.79 -12.86 10.79
CA LEU A 4 1.70 -12.38 9.75
C LEU A 4 1.98 -10.88 9.92
N SER A 5 0.95 -10.10 10.24
CA SER A 5 1.07 -8.68 10.60
C SER A 5 2.00 -8.50 11.81
N PHE A 6 1.82 -9.32 12.85
CA PHE A 6 2.65 -9.27 14.05
C PHE A 6 4.12 -9.60 13.77
N ILE A 7 4.39 -10.58 12.90
CA ILE A 7 5.76 -10.90 12.47
C ILE A 7 6.38 -9.70 11.73
N CYS A 8 5.65 -9.09 10.78
CA CYS A 8 6.11 -7.88 10.09
C CYS A 8 6.38 -6.72 11.05
N PHE A 9 5.55 -6.56 12.09
CA PHE A 9 5.74 -5.56 13.14
C PHE A 9 7.06 -5.77 13.90
N VAL A 10 7.32 -6.99 14.38
CA VAL A 10 8.55 -7.31 15.13
C VAL A 10 9.79 -7.06 14.27
N ILE A 11 9.76 -7.47 13.00
CA ILE A 11 10.86 -7.21 12.05
C ILE A 11 11.06 -5.71 11.85
N ALA A 12 9.97 -4.94 11.64
CA ALA A 12 10.05 -3.50 11.47
C ALA A 12 10.67 -2.81 12.69
N VAL A 13 10.21 -3.14 13.90
CA VAL A 13 10.73 -2.59 15.16
C VAL A 13 12.22 -2.92 15.32
N TYR A 14 12.62 -4.15 15.02
CA TYR A 14 14.03 -4.55 15.08
C TYR A 14 14.91 -3.76 14.10
N LEU A 15 14.46 -3.56 12.86
CA LEU A 15 15.21 -2.77 11.87
C LEU A 15 15.33 -1.28 12.27
N VAL A 16 14.27 -0.71 12.84
CA VAL A 16 14.27 0.67 13.36
C VAL A 16 15.22 0.81 14.55
N TRP A 17 15.18 -0.12 15.51
CA TRP A 17 16.04 -0.10 16.69
C TRP A 17 17.51 -0.18 16.31
N LYS A 18 17.85 -1.07 15.37
CA LYS A 18 19.22 -1.22 14.87
C LYS A 18 19.66 -0.05 13.97
N ARG A 19 18.75 0.87 13.63
CA ARG A 19 18.96 2.01 12.71
C ARG A 19 19.52 1.59 11.35
N THR A 20 19.29 0.34 10.94
CA THR A 20 19.81 -0.24 9.70
C THR A 20 18.70 -0.39 8.67
N ARG A 21 18.96 0.02 7.42
CA ARG A 21 18.05 -0.16 6.27
C ARG A 21 16.62 0.32 6.55
N LEU A 22 16.47 1.59 6.93
CA LEU A 22 15.16 2.19 7.26
C LEU A 22 14.11 2.06 6.14
N GLY A 23 14.53 2.02 4.86
CA GLY A 23 13.62 1.75 3.74
C GLY A 23 12.94 0.38 3.82
N LEU A 24 13.64 -0.66 4.28
CA LEU A 24 13.04 -1.98 4.50
C LEU A 24 12.09 -1.96 5.71
N ALA A 25 12.44 -1.22 6.77
CA ALA A 25 11.56 -1.06 7.92
C ALA A 25 10.21 -0.44 7.51
N PHE A 26 10.25 0.60 6.67
CA PHE A 26 9.06 1.23 6.11
C PHE A 26 8.18 0.25 5.32
N ILE A 27 8.79 -0.55 4.44
CA ILE A 27 8.06 -1.58 3.67
C ILE A 27 7.42 -2.62 4.60
N MET A 28 8.13 -3.04 5.65
CA MET A 28 7.59 -3.99 6.63
C MET A 28 6.39 -3.42 7.40
N VAL A 29 6.38 -2.12 7.73
CA VAL A 29 5.21 -1.46 8.34
C VAL A 29 4.04 -1.42 7.36
N MET A 30 4.29 -1.11 6.08
CA MET A 30 3.22 -1.12 5.06
C MET A 30 2.58 -2.50 4.94
N LEU A 31 3.39 -3.57 4.90
CA LEU A 31 2.90 -4.95 4.86
C LEU A 31 2.17 -5.34 6.16
N GLN A 32 2.70 -4.94 7.31
CA GLN A 32 2.08 -5.14 8.62
C GLN A 32 0.65 -4.58 8.63
N PHE A 33 0.48 -3.33 8.18
CA PHE A 33 -0.83 -2.70 8.12
C PHE A 33 -1.74 -3.34 7.07
N ALA A 34 -1.20 -3.69 5.89
CA ALA A 34 -1.95 -4.37 4.84
C ALA A 34 -2.54 -5.71 5.31
N PHE A 35 -1.76 -6.54 6.01
CA PHE A 35 -2.26 -7.82 6.54
C PHE A 35 -3.26 -7.64 7.69
N ALA A 36 -3.08 -6.64 8.56
CA ALA A 36 -4.03 -6.36 9.63
C ALA A 36 -5.37 -5.88 9.07
N TRP A 37 -5.32 -4.91 8.15
CA TRP A 37 -6.51 -4.36 7.51
C TRP A 37 -7.24 -5.41 6.68
N TYR A 38 -6.52 -6.23 5.90
CA TYR A 38 -7.12 -7.33 5.14
C TYR A 38 -7.72 -8.41 6.06
N GLY A 39 -7.04 -8.76 7.16
CA GLY A 39 -7.55 -9.67 8.17
C GLY A 39 -8.85 -9.18 8.80
N TYR A 40 -8.92 -7.88 9.12
CA TYR A 40 -10.13 -7.23 9.64
C TYR A 40 -11.28 -7.24 8.63
N GLY A 41 -11.00 -6.88 7.36
CA GLY A 41 -12.00 -6.88 6.30
C GLY A 41 -12.58 -8.27 6.06
N ARG A 42 -11.73 -9.31 5.97
CA ARG A 42 -12.18 -10.70 5.81
C ARG A 42 -13.05 -11.19 6.97
N SER A 43 -12.82 -10.68 8.18
CA SER A 43 -13.57 -11.09 9.37
C SER A 43 -15.00 -10.53 9.40
N HIS A 44 -15.30 -9.47 8.63
CA HIS A 44 -16.64 -8.88 8.53
C HIS A 44 -17.43 -9.38 7.31
N LEU A 45 -16.77 -9.92 6.29
CA LEU A 45 -17.46 -10.53 5.15
C LEU A 45 -18.37 -11.70 5.60
N PRO A 46 -19.55 -11.89 5.00
CA PRO A 46 -20.08 -11.22 3.80
C PRO A 46 -20.91 -9.95 4.08
N TYR A 47 -20.87 -9.43 5.31
CA TYR A 47 -21.66 -8.25 5.70
C TYR A 47 -20.79 -7.00 5.63
N ILE A 48 -21.26 -5.98 4.90
CA ILE A 48 -20.61 -4.66 4.89
C ILE A 48 -21.13 -3.85 6.09
N LEU A 49 -22.43 -3.99 6.39
CA LEU A 49 -23.09 -3.49 7.58
C LEU A 49 -24.09 -4.54 8.05
N TYR A 50 -23.92 -5.03 9.28
CA TYR A 50 -24.79 -6.05 9.88
C TYR A 50 -26.26 -5.65 9.76
N ASP A 51 -27.11 -6.63 9.43
CA ASP A 51 -28.57 -6.53 9.23
C ASP A 51 -29.08 -5.61 8.11
N PHE A 52 -28.23 -4.84 7.43
CA PHE A 52 -28.67 -3.88 6.39
C PHE A 52 -28.05 -4.10 5.01
N ILE A 53 -26.79 -4.54 4.92
CA ILE A 53 -26.07 -4.60 3.64
C ILE A 53 -25.25 -5.89 3.55
N ASN A 54 -25.73 -6.80 2.70
CA ASN A 54 -25.04 -8.03 2.34
C ASN A 54 -24.47 -7.94 0.91
N ILE A 55 -23.31 -8.56 0.65
CA ILE A 55 -22.69 -8.62 -0.68
C ILE A 55 -23.61 -9.29 -1.73
N HIS A 56 -24.54 -10.14 -1.32
CA HIS A 56 -25.41 -10.89 -2.22
C HIS A 56 -26.68 -10.14 -2.65
N ASP A 57 -27.10 -9.11 -1.91
CA ASP A 57 -28.44 -8.52 -2.06
C ASP A 57 -28.51 -7.35 -3.07
N SER A 58 -27.37 -6.86 -3.56
CA SER A 58 -27.36 -5.69 -4.45
C SER A 58 -26.18 -5.71 -5.42
N ILE A 59 -26.26 -6.57 -6.44
CA ILE A 59 -25.28 -6.57 -7.53
C ILE A 59 -25.87 -5.75 -8.68
N THR A 60 -25.16 -4.66 -9.02
CA THR A 60 -25.40 -3.90 -10.26
C THR A 60 -25.40 -4.83 -11.47
N ASN A 61 -26.01 -4.44 -12.59
CA ASN A 61 -25.99 -5.25 -13.83
C ASN A 61 -24.57 -5.81 -14.13
N ASP A 62 -24.47 -7.09 -14.52
CA ASP A 62 -23.20 -7.80 -14.76
C ASP A 62 -22.21 -7.01 -15.64
N THR A 63 -22.73 -6.30 -16.65
CA THR A 63 -21.91 -5.45 -17.53
C THR A 63 -21.22 -4.31 -16.78
N MET A 64 -21.92 -3.68 -15.83
CA MET A 64 -21.38 -2.62 -14.98
C MET A 64 -20.36 -3.18 -13.97
N ALA A 65 -20.61 -4.38 -13.43
CA ALA A 65 -19.68 -5.03 -12.51
C ALA A 65 -18.32 -5.29 -13.17
N VAL A 66 -18.32 -5.83 -14.40
CA VAL A 66 -17.09 -6.05 -15.17
C VAL A 66 -16.40 -4.71 -15.50
N ALA A 67 -17.15 -3.68 -15.90
CA ALA A 67 -16.60 -2.36 -16.20
C ALA A 67 -15.92 -1.72 -14.98
N LEU A 68 -16.55 -1.78 -13.80
CA LEU A 68 -15.99 -1.27 -12.54
C LEU A 68 -14.70 -2.02 -12.15
N ILE A 69 -14.69 -3.35 -12.26
CA ILE A 69 -13.50 -4.16 -11.99
C ILE A 69 -12.37 -3.78 -12.95
N ALA A 70 -12.66 -3.65 -14.25
CA ALA A 70 -11.67 -3.25 -15.25
C ALA A 70 -11.12 -1.84 -14.96
N ALA A 71 -11.98 -0.87 -14.68
CA ALA A 71 -11.58 0.50 -14.33
C ALA A 71 -10.74 0.54 -13.04
N PHE A 72 -11.10 -0.26 -12.03
CA PHE A 72 -10.35 -0.37 -10.79
C PHE A 72 -8.93 -0.93 -11.03
N VAL A 73 -8.81 -2.00 -11.81
CA VAL A 73 -7.51 -2.60 -12.16
C VAL A 73 -6.66 -1.61 -12.96
N LEU A 74 -7.23 -0.92 -13.96
CA LEU A 74 -6.53 0.11 -14.72
C LEU A 74 -6.09 1.28 -13.83
N GLY A 75 -6.95 1.71 -12.90
CA GLY A 75 -6.61 2.72 -11.90
C GLY A 75 -5.43 2.31 -11.02
N LEU A 76 -5.39 1.06 -10.55
CA LEU A 76 -4.26 0.51 -9.79
C LEU A 76 -2.98 0.45 -10.63
N CYS A 77 -3.08 0.10 -11.92
CA CYS A 77 -1.95 0.11 -12.85
C CYS A 77 -1.35 1.50 -13.05
N VAL A 78 -2.08 2.58 -12.80
CA VAL A 78 -1.55 3.96 -12.82
C VAL A 78 -1.08 4.40 -11.43
N LEU A 79 -1.83 4.04 -10.38
CA LEU A 79 -1.55 4.43 -9.01
C LEU A 79 -0.25 3.82 -8.48
N ILE A 80 -0.01 2.52 -8.71
CA ILE A 80 1.17 1.83 -8.20
C ILE A 80 2.47 2.41 -8.82
N PRO A 81 2.58 2.60 -10.15
CA PRO A 81 3.75 3.24 -10.74
C PRO A 81 3.95 4.69 -10.31
N SER A 82 2.86 5.46 -10.16
CA SER A 82 2.98 6.87 -9.73
C SER A 82 3.52 6.99 -8.30
N LEU A 83 3.02 6.18 -7.37
CA LEU A 83 3.57 6.11 -6.00
C LEU A 83 5.02 5.62 -5.98
N TYR A 84 5.37 4.62 -6.81
CA TYR A 84 6.75 4.15 -6.92
C TYR A 84 7.69 5.24 -7.43
N LEU A 85 7.30 5.96 -8.49
CA LEU A 85 8.08 7.09 -9.02
C LEU A 85 8.23 8.19 -7.99
N LEU A 86 7.16 8.53 -7.26
CA LEU A 86 7.18 9.52 -6.19
C LEU A 86 8.17 9.11 -5.09
N MET A 87 8.07 7.89 -4.57
CA MET A 87 9.00 7.40 -3.54
C MET A 87 10.44 7.35 -4.06
N ARG A 88 10.66 6.93 -5.31
CA ARG A 88 11.98 6.91 -5.93
C ARG A 88 12.59 8.30 -6.03
N LEU A 89 11.82 9.29 -6.47
CA LEU A 89 12.29 10.66 -6.70
C LEU A 89 12.54 11.41 -5.39
N PHE A 90 11.65 11.27 -4.41
CA PHE A 90 11.70 12.08 -3.17
C PHE A 90 12.39 11.38 -1.99
N LEU A 91 12.36 10.05 -1.89
CA LEU A 91 12.91 9.32 -0.73
C LEU A 91 14.25 8.63 -1.01
N PHE A 92 14.47 8.17 -2.24
CA PHE A 92 15.63 7.33 -2.59
C PHE A 92 16.71 8.06 -3.40
N ASP A 93 16.45 9.26 -3.90
CA ASP A 93 17.44 10.05 -4.63
C ASP A 93 18.04 11.15 -3.74
N ALA A 94 19.15 10.82 -3.10
CA ALA A 94 19.94 11.79 -2.34
C ALA A 94 20.54 12.90 -3.22
N ASN A 95 20.67 12.70 -4.54
CA ASN A 95 21.15 13.72 -5.48
C ASN A 95 20.02 14.70 -5.90
N TYR A 96 18.77 14.23 -6.00
CA TYR A 96 17.59 15.10 -6.24
C TYR A 96 17.38 16.07 -5.07
N ILE A 97 17.49 15.58 -3.82
CA ILE A 97 17.33 16.40 -2.61
C ILE A 97 18.52 17.36 -2.40
N ARG A 98 19.73 17.00 -2.87
CA ARG A 98 20.94 17.83 -2.72
C ARG A 98 21.14 18.89 -3.81
N GLY A 99 20.24 19.00 -4.79
CA GLY A 99 20.24 20.12 -5.74
C GLY A 99 21.59 20.35 -6.42
N ARG A 100 22.31 19.30 -6.84
CA ARG A 100 23.56 19.48 -7.60
C ARG A 100 23.26 19.71 -9.08
N ASN A 101 22.70 20.89 -9.38
CA ASN A 101 23.11 21.59 -10.59
C ASN A 101 24.42 22.28 -10.25
N SER A 102 25.53 21.70 -10.72
CA SER A 102 26.81 22.38 -10.75
C SER A 102 26.68 23.64 -11.61
N GLU A 103 26.48 24.77 -10.95
CA GLU A 103 27.17 25.99 -11.33
C GLU A 103 28.67 25.70 -11.47
N ARG A 104 29.32 26.47 -12.36
CA ARG A 104 30.75 26.51 -12.69
C ARG A 104 31.30 25.38 -13.58
N LYS A 105 31.16 25.60 -14.89
CA LYS A 105 32.35 25.63 -15.76
C LYS A 105 32.91 27.05 -15.71
N GLY A 106 33.94 27.24 -14.90
CA GLY A 106 34.87 28.38 -14.97
C GLY A 106 36.20 27.85 -15.47
#